data_AF-A0AA86JEM3-F1
#
_entry.id   AF-A0AA86JEM3-F1
#
_cell.length_a   1.000
_cell.length_b   1.000
_cell.length_c   1.000
_cell.angle_alpha   90.00
_cell.angle_beta   90.00
_cell.angle_gamma   90.00
#
_symmetry.space_group_name_H-M   'P 1'
#
loop_
_entity.id
_entity.type
_entity.pdbx_description
1 polymer ?
#
loop_
_entity_poly.entity_id
_entity_poly.type
_entity_poly.pdbx_seq_one_letter_code
_entity_poly.pdbx_strand_id
1 'polypeptide(L)'
;MYKFYIDKVELPITPSKLDMKINNKNKTMTLLNDGEINILKTSGLTEVSFDFMIPQVKYPFSNVDLKDADYYLEKLEKLKTNKKPFRFIVVRLTQGNRSLFDTNMNVSLEDYTIKEDAKEGIDLTISVKLKQYRDYGTKVISMPVNNTVSAAAKNGVIFIPAKEERPPSSNQPSNKTYTVKKGDCLWNICKQYLGDGSKYPEVAKLNNIPNANKIYPGQVIKFA
;
A
#
# COMPACT_ATOMS: atom_id res chain seq x y z
N MET A 1 1.13 -34.53 7.96
CA MET A 1 1.91 -33.52 8.72
C MET A 1 1.60 -32.13 8.18
N TYR A 2 1.54 -31.12 9.05
CA TYR A 2 1.38 -29.73 8.66
C TYR A 2 2.63 -28.95 9.05
N LYS A 3 3.06 -28.02 8.20
CA LYS A 3 4.14 -27.07 8.49
C LYS A 3 3.68 -25.66 8.16
N PHE A 4 3.90 -24.74 9.08
CA PHE A 4 3.46 -23.35 8.97
C PHE A 4 4.67 -22.44 8.88
N TYR A 5 4.66 -21.52 7.93
CA TYR A 5 5.73 -20.56 7.73
C TYR A 5 5.19 -19.13 7.73
N ILE A 6 5.82 -18.27 8.51
CA ILE A 6 5.61 -16.83 8.55
C ILE A 6 6.91 -16.17 8.10
N ASP A 7 6.89 -15.52 6.94
CA ASP A 7 8.07 -14.81 6.40
C ASP A 7 9.34 -15.68 6.39
N LYS A 8 9.22 -16.88 5.81
CA LYS A 8 10.25 -17.93 5.71
C LYS A 8 10.66 -18.59 7.04
N VAL A 9 10.08 -18.19 8.16
CA VAL A 9 10.33 -18.80 9.47
C VAL A 9 9.29 -19.88 9.72
N GLU A 10 9.74 -21.12 9.93
CA GLU A 10 8.88 -22.22 10.37
C GLU A 10 8.46 -22.00 11.82
N LEU A 11 7.17 -22.16 12.13
CA LEU A 11 6.69 -22.07 13.50
C LEU A 11 7.31 -23.20 14.36
N PRO A 12 7.61 -22.96 15.64
CA PRO A 12 8.27 -23.96 16.48
C PRO A 12 7.40 -25.19 16.75
N ILE A 13 6.10 -24.95 16.91
CA ILE A 13 5.06 -25.97 17.07
C ILE A 13 3.91 -25.63 16.14
N THR A 14 3.42 -26.65 15.44
CA THR A 14 2.30 -26.52 14.52
C THR A 14 1.02 -26.15 15.28
N PRO A 15 0.30 -25.10 14.85
CA PRO A 15 -1.02 -24.75 15.39
C PRO A 15 -1.98 -25.93 15.41
N SER A 16 -2.78 -26.04 16.48
CA SER A 16 -3.86 -27.04 16.56
C SER A 16 -5.02 -26.74 15.61
N LYS A 17 -5.21 -25.46 15.26
CA LYS A 17 -6.29 -24.97 14.41
C LYS A 17 -5.83 -23.84 13.51
N LEU A 18 -6.37 -23.80 12.29
CA LEU A 18 -6.23 -22.70 11.34
C LEU A 18 -7.62 -22.30 10.86
N ASP A 19 -8.03 -21.07 11.15
CA ASP A 19 -9.27 -20.48 10.66
C ASP A 19 -8.99 -19.51 9.51
N MET A 20 -9.69 -19.68 8.39
CA MET A 20 -9.61 -18.80 7.22
C MET A 20 -11.01 -18.31 6.84
N LYS A 21 -11.24 -17.01 6.96
CA LYS A 21 -12.52 -16.37 6.63
C LYS A 21 -12.41 -15.65 5.31
N ILE A 22 -13.12 -16.14 4.29
CA ILE A 22 -13.16 -15.53 2.96
C ILE A 22 -14.41 -14.65 2.87
N ASN A 23 -14.23 -13.36 3.09
CA ASN A 23 -15.34 -12.39 3.04
C ASN A 23 -15.76 -12.13 1.58
N ASN A 24 -17.04 -11.81 1.35
CA ASN A 24 -17.53 -11.27 0.08
C ASN A 24 -17.91 -9.78 0.24
N LYS A 25 -18.04 -9.05 -0.87
CA LYS A 25 -18.48 -7.64 -0.88
C LYS A 25 -19.85 -7.49 -1.55
N ASN A 26 -20.65 -8.55 -1.55
CA ASN A 26 -21.94 -8.55 -2.24
C ASN A 26 -22.85 -7.48 -1.65
N LYS A 27 -23.74 -6.92 -2.48
CA LYS A 27 -24.69 -5.91 -2.05
C LYS A 27 -26.10 -6.37 -2.39
N THR A 28 -26.96 -6.45 -1.39
CA THR A 28 -28.39 -6.67 -1.58
C THR A 28 -29.08 -5.36 -1.94
N MET A 29 -30.09 -5.44 -2.80
CA MET A 29 -30.92 -4.29 -3.19
C MET A 29 -32.36 -4.73 -3.36
N THR A 30 -33.28 -3.96 -2.79
CA THR A 30 -34.71 -4.11 -3.00
C THR A 30 -35.10 -3.39 -4.30
N LEU A 31 -35.84 -4.07 -5.15
CA LEU A 31 -36.39 -3.54 -6.40
C LEU A 31 -37.69 -2.79 -6.12
N LEU A 32 -38.17 -2.04 -7.12
CA LEU A 32 -39.43 -1.29 -7.03
C LEU A 32 -40.67 -2.17 -6.83
N ASN A 33 -40.59 -3.46 -7.15
CA ASN A 33 -41.65 -4.45 -6.95
C ASN A 33 -41.49 -5.25 -5.64
N ASP A 34 -40.71 -4.71 -4.69
CA ASP A 34 -40.35 -5.36 -3.42
C ASP A 34 -39.57 -6.68 -3.55
N GLY A 35 -39.13 -7.04 -4.75
CA GLY A 35 -38.24 -8.17 -4.98
C GLY A 35 -36.82 -7.87 -4.48
N GLU A 36 -36.16 -8.83 -3.82
CA GLU A 36 -34.78 -8.69 -3.38
C GLU A 36 -33.81 -9.29 -4.41
N ILE A 37 -32.78 -8.54 -4.79
CA ILE A 37 -31.68 -9.05 -5.62
C ILE A 37 -30.34 -8.98 -4.88
N ASN A 38 -29.46 -9.93 -5.20
CA ASN A 38 -28.09 -9.96 -4.69
C ASN A 38 -27.08 -9.63 -5.78
N ILE A 39 -26.45 -8.46 -5.69
CA ILE A 39 -25.42 -8.02 -6.63
C ILE A 39 -24.08 -8.60 -6.18
N LEU A 40 -23.60 -9.58 -6.93
CA LEU A 40 -22.32 -10.23 -6.68
C LEU A 40 -21.16 -9.25 -6.99
N LYS A 41 -20.32 -9.02 -5.99
CA LYS A 41 -19.08 -8.24 -6.14
C LYS A 41 -17.87 -9.14 -5.94
N THR A 42 -16.69 -8.58 -6.22
CA THR A 42 -15.43 -9.24 -5.94
C THR A 42 -15.32 -9.66 -4.48
N SER A 43 -14.68 -10.80 -4.22
CA SER A 43 -14.39 -11.25 -2.86
C SER A 43 -13.59 -10.19 -2.09
N GLY A 44 -13.89 -10.10 -0.80
CA GLY A 44 -13.10 -9.37 0.18
C GLY A 44 -11.71 -9.98 0.35
N LEU A 45 -10.95 -9.40 1.28
CA LEU A 45 -9.66 -9.94 1.68
C LEU A 45 -9.90 -11.11 2.65
N THR A 46 -9.15 -12.19 2.47
CA THR A 46 -9.19 -13.32 3.40
C THR A 46 -8.56 -12.94 4.73
N GLU A 47 -9.25 -13.23 5.82
CA GLU A 47 -8.71 -13.12 7.18
C GLU A 47 -8.23 -14.51 7.61
N VAL A 48 -7.08 -14.57 8.26
CA VAL A 48 -6.48 -15.82 8.73
C VAL A 48 -6.16 -15.67 10.21
N SER A 49 -6.61 -16.63 11.02
CA SER A 49 -6.33 -16.65 12.46
C SER A 49 -5.92 -18.03 12.94
N PHE A 50 -4.93 -18.07 13.80
CA PHE A 50 -4.44 -19.29 14.44
C PHE A 50 -3.68 -18.95 15.71
N ASP A 51 -3.61 -19.92 16.61
CA ASP A 51 -2.84 -19.85 17.84
C ASP A 51 -1.69 -20.85 17.76
N PHE A 52 -0.48 -20.42 18.13
CA PHE A 52 0.70 -21.29 18.15
C PHE A 52 1.47 -21.11 19.45
N MET A 53 2.12 -22.18 19.90
CA MET A 53 2.91 -22.18 21.12
C MET A 53 4.39 -21.98 20.78
N ILE A 54 5.05 -21.08 21.50
CA ILE A 54 6.51 -20.93 21.52
C ILE A 54 7.01 -21.64 22.77
N PRO A 55 7.69 -22.79 22.62
CA PRO A 55 8.17 -23.53 23.75
C PRO A 55 9.49 -22.94 24.28
N GLN A 56 9.64 -22.86 25.60
CA GLN A 56 10.90 -22.49 26.26
C GLN A 56 11.84 -23.69 26.43
N VAL A 57 11.31 -24.90 26.25
CA VAL A 57 12.06 -26.17 26.33
C VAL A 57 11.81 -27.02 25.09
N LYS A 58 12.76 -27.90 24.75
CA LYS A 58 12.60 -28.77 23.58
C LYS A 58 11.62 -29.91 23.88
N TYR A 59 10.51 -29.94 23.15
CA TYR A 59 9.53 -31.03 23.20
C TYR A 59 9.74 -32.06 22.08
N PRO A 60 9.32 -33.33 22.25
CA PRO A 60 9.39 -34.34 21.18
C PRO A 60 8.58 -33.97 19.92
N PHE A 61 7.53 -33.18 20.10
CA PHE A 61 6.67 -32.67 19.03
C PHE A 61 7.07 -31.26 18.55
N SER A 62 8.14 -30.68 19.11
CA SER A 62 8.72 -29.45 18.59
C SER A 62 9.50 -29.72 17.32
N ASN A 63 9.58 -28.71 16.45
CA ASN A 63 10.37 -28.80 15.24
C ASN A 63 11.86 -29.03 15.54
N VAL A 64 12.54 -29.71 14.62
CA VAL A 64 13.94 -30.13 14.79
C VAL A 64 14.87 -28.94 15.04
N ASP A 65 14.62 -27.84 14.32
CA ASP A 65 15.39 -26.59 14.36
C ASP A 65 14.74 -25.53 15.26
N LEU A 66 14.39 -25.91 16.49
CA LEU A 66 13.81 -24.99 17.47
C LEU A 66 14.78 -23.82 17.76
N LYS A 67 14.26 -22.60 17.69
CA LYS A 67 14.95 -21.36 18.09
C LYS A 67 14.43 -20.87 19.43
N ASP A 68 15.16 -19.96 20.05
CA ASP A 68 14.76 -19.34 21.32
C ASP A 68 13.49 -18.51 21.16
N ALA A 69 12.76 -18.30 22.25
CA ALA A 69 11.51 -17.56 22.22
C ALA A 69 11.69 -16.11 21.71
N ASP A 70 12.78 -15.45 22.11
CA ASP A 70 13.12 -14.09 21.69
C ASP A 70 13.21 -13.96 20.17
N TYR A 71 13.72 -14.98 19.48
CA TYR A 71 13.83 -14.99 18.02
C TYR A 71 12.45 -14.87 17.35
N TYR A 72 11.44 -15.58 17.86
CA TYR A 72 10.09 -15.55 17.30
C TYR A 72 9.37 -14.24 17.66
N LEU A 73 9.54 -13.75 18.89
CA LEU A 73 8.94 -12.49 19.34
C LEU A 73 9.51 -11.30 18.56
N GLU A 74 10.83 -11.21 18.42
CA GLU A 74 11.49 -10.19 17.59
C GLU A 74 11.02 -10.26 16.14
N LYS A 75 10.78 -11.47 15.61
CA LYS A 75 10.31 -11.63 14.23
C LYS A 75 8.92 -11.02 14.07
N LEU A 76 7.99 -11.29 14.98
CA LEU A 76 6.64 -10.70 14.96
C LEU A 76 6.70 -9.17 15.09
N GLU A 77 7.54 -8.67 15.99
CA GLU A 77 7.76 -7.23 16.14
C GLU A 77 8.33 -6.60 14.86
N LYS A 78 9.35 -7.21 14.24
CA LYS A 78 9.91 -6.79 12.95
C LYS A 78 8.85 -6.77 11.85
N LEU A 79 7.97 -7.77 11.80
CA LEU A 79 6.89 -7.79 10.81
C LEU A 79 5.88 -6.66 11.04
N LYS A 80 5.62 -6.29 12.29
CA LYS A 80 4.72 -5.17 12.63
C LYS A 80 5.35 -3.81 12.32
N THR A 81 6.64 -3.64 12.63
CA THR A 81 7.36 -2.37 12.48
C THR A 81 7.77 -2.09 11.02
N ASN A 82 8.10 -3.12 10.25
CA ASN A 82 8.54 -2.96 8.85
C ASN A 82 7.42 -2.50 7.90
N LYS A 83 6.15 -2.64 8.28
CA LYS A 83 4.97 -2.25 7.47
C LYS A 83 4.99 -2.82 6.05
N LYS A 84 5.54 -4.02 5.88
CA LYS A 84 5.63 -4.71 4.59
C LYS A 84 4.81 -6.00 4.63
N PRO A 85 4.16 -6.35 3.51
CA PRO A 85 3.53 -7.66 3.39
C PRO A 85 4.59 -8.76 3.37
N PHE A 86 4.23 -9.93 3.87
CA PHE A 86 5.10 -11.10 3.89
C PHE A 86 4.33 -12.34 3.46
N ARG A 87 5.05 -13.44 3.23
CA ARG A 87 4.44 -14.69 2.78
C ARG A 87 4.01 -15.54 3.96
N PHE A 88 2.76 -15.98 3.92
CA PHE A 88 2.23 -17.04 4.77
C PHE A 88 2.08 -18.32 3.95
N ILE A 89 2.71 -19.40 4.42
CA ILE A 89 2.72 -20.69 3.74
C ILE A 89 2.29 -21.78 4.73
N VAL A 90 1.36 -22.63 4.30
CA VAL A 90 0.98 -23.85 5.02
C VAL A 90 1.18 -25.02 4.09
N VAL A 91 2.11 -25.90 4.43
CA VAL A 91 2.40 -27.13 3.71
C VAL A 91 1.65 -28.28 4.37
N ARG A 92 0.92 -29.07 3.57
CA ARG A 92 0.10 -30.19 4.05
C ARG A 92 0.52 -31.48 3.38
N LEU A 93 0.90 -32.46 4.19
CA LEU A 93 1.38 -33.77 3.74
C LEU A 93 0.50 -34.88 4.30
N THR A 94 0.20 -35.89 3.49
CA THR A 94 -0.41 -37.15 3.97
C THR A 94 0.58 -37.97 4.79
N GLN A 95 0.12 -39.06 5.40
CA GLN A 95 0.99 -40.01 6.12
C GLN A 95 2.02 -40.69 5.19
N GLY A 96 1.75 -40.77 3.88
CA GLY A 96 2.68 -41.26 2.86
C GLY A 96 3.56 -40.17 2.22
N ASN A 97 3.71 -39.02 2.90
CA ASN A 97 4.50 -37.87 2.44
C ASN A 97 4.08 -37.27 1.09
N ARG A 98 2.84 -37.52 0.65
CA ARG A 98 2.27 -36.91 -0.56
C ARG A 98 1.76 -35.51 -0.22
N SER A 99 2.12 -34.54 -1.06
CA SER A 99 1.58 -33.18 -0.98
C SER A 99 0.07 -33.17 -1.19
N LEU A 100 -0.63 -32.46 -0.31
CA LEU A 100 -2.05 -32.13 -0.44
C LEU A 100 -2.17 -30.73 -1.08
N PHE A 101 -3.24 -30.00 -0.72
CA PHE A 101 -3.39 -28.59 -1.07
C PHE A 101 -2.61 -27.72 -0.08
N ASP A 102 -1.66 -26.95 -0.60
CA ASP A 102 -0.91 -26.00 0.20
C ASP A 102 -1.57 -24.62 0.17
N THR A 103 -1.35 -23.85 1.21
CA THR A 103 -1.75 -22.44 1.25
C THR A 103 -0.51 -21.60 1.02
N ASN A 104 -0.56 -20.69 0.06
CA ASN A 104 0.53 -19.75 -0.22
C ASN A 104 -0.08 -18.39 -0.58
N MET A 105 0.06 -17.40 0.30
CA MET A 105 -0.50 -16.06 0.08
C MET A 105 0.35 -14.95 0.72
N ASN A 106 0.29 -13.76 0.12
CA ASN A 106 0.81 -12.54 0.75
C ASN A 106 -0.19 -12.02 1.77
N VAL A 107 0.31 -11.68 2.96
CA VAL A 107 -0.48 -11.20 4.09
C VAL A 107 0.21 -10.06 4.82
N SER A 108 -0.58 -9.29 5.57
CA SER A 108 -0.12 -8.36 6.60
C SER A 108 -0.43 -8.93 7.98
N LEU A 109 0.39 -8.55 8.97
CA LEU A 109 0.15 -8.84 10.39
C LEU A 109 -0.78 -7.76 10.96
N GLU A 110 -2.05 -8.11 11.18
CA GLU A 110 -3.05 -7.20 11.74
C GLU A 110 -2.90 -7.11 13.25
N ASP A 111 -2.91 -8.25 13.95
CA ASP A 111 -2.77 -8.28 15.40
C ASP A 111 -2.03 -9.55 15.83
N TYR A 112 -1.36 -9.47 16.98
CA TYR A 112 -0.95 -10.65 17.72
C TYR A 112 -1.11 -10.41 19.22
N THR A 113 -1.37 -11.47 19.97
CA THR A 113 -1.53 -11.41 21.42
C THR A 113 -0.67 -12.49 22.05
N ILE A 114 0.19 -12.10 22.99
CA ILE A 114 0.99 -12.99 23.81
C ILE A 114 0.13 -13.38 25.02
N LYS A 115 -0.03 -14.69 25.25
CA LYS A 115 -0.77 -15.25 26.37
C LYS A 115 0.17 -16.14 27.18
N GLU A 116 0.25 -15.86 28.46
CA GLU A 116 0.94 -16.66 29.46
C GLU A 116 -0.13 -17.27 30.38
N ASP A 117 -0.24 -18.60 30.35
CA ASP A 117 -1.16 -19.33 31.22
C ASP A 117 -0.32 -20.27 32.09
N ALA A 118 -0.50 -20.20 33.40
CA ALA A 118 0.18 -21.08 34.35
C ALA A 118 -0.05 -22.57 34.06
N LYS A 119 -1.15 -22.93 33.38
CA LYS A 119 -1.43 -24.29 32.91
C LYS A 119 -0.47 -24.78 31.81
N GLU A 120 -0.04 -23.85 30.96
CA GLU A 120 0.95 -24.11 29.89
C GLU A 120 2.39 -23.94 30.43
N GLY A 121 2.54 -23.72 31.74
CA GLY A 121 3.81 -23.61 32.43
C GLY A 121 4.57 -22.36 32.05
N ILE A 122 5.76 -22.55 31.48
CA ILE A 122 6.66 -21.46 31.06
C ILE A 122 6.52 -21.13 29.56
N ASP A 123 5.70 -21.87 28.83
CA ASP A 123 5.56 -21.70 27.39
C ASP A 123 4.61 -20.54 27.05
N LEU A 124 4.87 -19.89 25.91
CA LEU A 124 4.09 -18.74 25.46
C LEU A 124 3.10 -19.16 24.38
N THR A 125 1.82 -18.80 24.54
CA THR A 125 0.83 -18.98 23.48
C THR A 125 0.62 -17.67 22.74
N ILE A 126 0.87 -17.67 21.43
CA ILE A 126 0.67 -16.50 20.57
C ILE A 126 -0.55 -16.69 19.70
N SER A 127 -1.54 -15.80 19.86
CA SER A 127 -2.68 -15.72 18.95
C SER A 127 -2.39 -14.71 17.86
N VAL A 128 -2.47 -15.12 16.59
CA VAL A 128 -2.11 -14.28 15.43
C VAL A 128 -3.32 -14.05 14.54
N LYS A 129 -3.50 -12.81 14.09
CA LYS A 129 -4.46 -12.41 13.07
C LYS A 129 -3.74 -11.79 11.88
N LEU A 130 -3.91 -12.42 10.72
CA LEU A 130 -3.36 -11.98 9.45
C LEU A 130 -4.48 -11.59 8.51
N LYS A 131 -4.18 -10.70 7.57
CA LYS A 131 -5.09 -10.31 6.51
C LYS A 131 -4.42 -10.42 5.17
N GLN A 132 -5.14 -10.96 4.19
CA GLN A 132 -4.64 -11.07 2.83
C GLN A 132 -4.27 -9.69 2.31
N TYR A 133 -3.02 -9.55 1.87
CA TYR A 133 -2.55 -8.35 1.22
C TYR A 133 -2.68 -8.50 -0.29
N ARG A 134 -3.26 -7.48 -0.94
CA ARG A 134 -3.29 -7.35 -2.40
C ARG A 134 -2.64 -6.03 -2.75
N ASP A 135 -1.74 -6.05 -3.73
CA ASP A 135 -1.12 -4.84 -4.24
C ASP A 135 -2.19 -3.86 -4.72
N TYR A 136 -2.07 -2.62 -4.29
CA TYR A 136 -2.94 -1.53 -4.69
C TYR A 136 -2.13 -0.48 -5.43
N GLY A 137 -2.74 0.12 -6.45
CA GLY A 137 -2.09 1.09 -7.31
C GLY A 137 -3.00 1.48 -8.46
N THR A 138 -2.71 2.62 -9.08
CA THR A 138 -3.41 3.07 -10.28
C THR A 138 -3.05 2.16 -11.44
N LYS A 139 -4.00 1.35 -11.91
CA LYS A 139 -3.85 0.64 -13.18
C LYS A 139 -3.98 1.67 -14.30
N VAL A 140 -2.88 1.95 -15.00
CA VAL A 140 -2.90 2.81 -16.18
C VAL A 140 -3.45 2.00 -17.34
N ILE A 141 -4.62 2.38 -17.84
CA ILE A 141 -5.19 1.80 -19.05
C ILE A 141 -4.84 2.75 -20.20
N SER A 142 -3.98 2.29 -21.12
CA SER A 142 -3.78 2.97 -22.40
C SER A 142 -4.95 2.61 -23.31
N MET A 143 -5.91 3.51 -23.48
CA MET A 143 -6.93 3.32 -24.50
C MET A 143 -6.28 3.53 -25.88
N PRO A 144 -6.37 2.56 -26.81
CA PRO A 144 -5.99 2.83 -28.18
C PRO A 144 -6.92 3.92 -28.71
N VAL A 145 -6.34 5.07 -29.05
CA VAL A 145 -7.04 6.09 -29.81
C VAL A 145 -7.21 5.51 -31.22
N ASN A 146 -8.36 4.89 -31.47
CA ASN A 146 -8.75 4.55 -32.84
C ASN A 146 -9.00 5.87 -33.57
N ASN A 147 -7.97 6.37 -34.25
CA ASN A 147 -8.08 7.43 -35.24
C ASN A 147 -8.81 6.91 -36.49
N THR A 148 -10.06 6.49 -36.34
CA THR A 148 -11.01 6.46 -37.46
C THR A 148 -11.71 7.81 -37.47
N VAL A 149 -10.96 8.84 -37.89
CA VAL A 149 -11.57 10.06 -38.42
C VAL A 149 -12.20 9.68 -39.75
N SER A 150 -13.50 9.38 -39.72
CA SER A 150 -14.32 9.37 -40.92
C SER A 150 -14.22 10.76 -41.54
N ALA A 151 -13.55 10.83 -42.69
CA ALA A 151 -13.35 12.05 -43.47
C ALA A 151 -14.70 12.58 -43.98
N ALA A 152 -15.39 13.38 -43.17
CA ALA A 152 -16.59 14.12 -43.57
C ALA A 152 -16.81 15.36 -42.70
N ALA A 153 -15.84 16.28 -42.67
CA ALA A 153 -16.11 17.66 -42.27
C ALA A 153 -15.11 18.58 -43.00
N LYS A 154 -15.59 19.21 -44.08
CA LYS A 154 -14.91 20.36 -44.68
C LYS A 154 -14.88 21.48 -43.63
N ASN A 155 -13.70 22.07 -43.42
CA ASN A 155 -13.46 23.31 -42.68
C ASN A 155 -13.87 23.36 -41.19
N GLY A 156 -13.35 22.44 -40.39
CA GLY A 156 -13.30 22.61 -38.93
C GLY A 156 -11.92 22.25 -38.41
N VAL A 157 -11.19 23.23 -37.86
CA VAL A 157 -9.90 22.98 -37.20
C VAL A 157 -10.14 22.05 -36.02
N ILE A 158 -9.62 20.83 -36.08
CA ILE A 158 -9.72 19.85 -34.99
C ILE A 158 -8.68 20.24 -33.93
N PHE A 159 -9.13 20.83 -32.82
CA PHE A 159 -8.29 20.98 -31.64
C PHE A 159 -8.13 19.61 -30.98
N ILE A 160 -6.95 19.01 -31.11
CA ILE A 160 -6.52 17.89 -30.27
C ILE A 160 -6.03 18.54 -28.96
N PRO A 161 -6.72 18.37 -27.81
CA PRO A 161 -6.18 18.88 -26.56
C PRO A 161 -4.85 18.18 -26.30
N ALA A 162 -3.77 18.97 -26.26
CA ALA A 162 -2.47 18.49 -25.83
C ALA A 162 -2.63 17.83 -24.46
N LYS A 163 -2.05 16.64 -24.32
CA LYS A 163 -2.02 15.86 -23.09
C LYS A 163 -1.59 16.75 -21.93
N GLU A 164 -2.54 17.21 -21.11
CA GLU A 164 -2.22 17.86 -19.84
C GLU A 164 -1.56 16.80 -18.96
N GLU A 165 -0.26 16.93 -18.77
CA GLU A 165 0.43 16.22 -17.69
C GLU A 165 -0.16 16.72 -16.38
N ARG A 166 -1.00 15.87 -15.76
CA ARG A 166 -1.52 16.11 -14.42
C ARG A 166 -0.32 16.36 -13.50
N PRO A 167 -0.28 17.48 -12.76
CA PRO A 167 0.87 17.78 -11.92
C PRO A 167 1.10 16.65 -10.91
N PRO A 168 2.36 16.28 -10.64
CA PRO A 168 2.66 15.25 -9.66
C PRO A 168 2.09 15.66 -8.31
N SER A 169 1.24 14.81 -7.74
CA SER A 169 0.88 14.90 -6.33
C SER A 169 2.09 14.43 -5.54
N SER A 170 2.91 15.38 -5.07
CA SER A 170 3.85 15.14 -3.99
C SER A 170 3.72 16.25 -2.96
N ASN A 171 3.27 15.87 -1.76
CA ASN A 171 3.49 16.62 -0.52
C ASN A 171 4.99 16.59 -0.18
N GLN A 172 5.77 17.28 -0.99
CA GLN A 172 7.15 17.65 -0.72
C GLN A 172 7.19 19.17 -0.84
N PRO A 173 7.77 19.92 0.10
CA PRO A 173 8.03 21.34 -0.11
C PRO A 173 9.08 21.45 -1.21
N SER A 174 8.62 21.38 -2.46
CA SER A 174 9.41 21.77 -3.60
C SER A 174 9.51 23.28 -3.52
N ASN A 175 10.68 23.78 -3.16
CA ASN A 175 11.02 25.18 -3.34
C ASN A 175 10.88 25.45 -4.84
N LYS A 176 9.70 25.92 -5.27
CA LYS A 176 9.45 26.26 -6.67
C LYS A 176 10.44 27.35 -7.04
N THR A 177 11.16 27.15 -8.12
CA THR A 177 12.04 28.18 -8.68
C THR A 177 11.62 28.53 -10.09
N TYR A 178 11.80 29.79 -10.48
CA TYR A 178 11.50 30.29 -11.83
C TYR A 178 12.69 31.04 -12.39
N THR A 179 13.03 30.78 -13.65
CA THR A 179 14.06 31.55 -14.36
C THR A 179 13.38 32.64 -15.18
N VAL A 180 13.71 33.90 -14.88
CA VAL A 180 13.14 35.09 -15.51
C VAL A 180 13.41 35.06 -17.02
N LYS A 181 12.39 35.31 -17.82
CA LYS A 181 12.49 35.47 -19.28
C LYS A 181 12.41 36.94 -19.67
N LYS A 182 12.88 37.26 -20.88
CA LYS A 182 12.80 38.62 -21.43
C LYS A 182 11.35 39.07 -21.52
N GLY A 183 11.02 40.17 -20.85
CA GLY A 183 9.66 40.72 -20.80
C GLY A 183 8.87 40.37 -19.54
N ASP A 184 9.41 39.54 -18.65
CA ASP A 184 8.75 39.23 -17.39
C ASP A 184 8.88 40.38 -16.37
N CYS A 185 7.86 40.53 -15.52
CA CYS A 185 7.91 41.35 -14.33
C CYS A 185 7.64 40.49 -13.09
N LEU A 186 8.23 40.86 -11.95
CA LEU A 186 8.15 40.06 -10.73
C LEU A 186 6.70 39.84 -10.28
N TRP A 187 5.83 40.83 -10.49
CA TRP A 187 4.39 40.72 -10.23
C TRP A 187 3.72 39.58 -11.01
N ASN A 188 3.95 39.48 -12.32
CA ASN A 188 3.33 38.45 -13.16
C ASN A 188 3.86 37.06 -12.82
N ILE A 189 5.14 36.97 -12.48
CA ILE A 189 5.76 35.73 -11.99
C ILE A 189 5.09 35.30 -10.68
N CYS A 190 4.94 36.21 -9.70
CA CYS A 190 4.25 35.89 -8.45
C CYS A 190 2.79 35.49 -8.67
N LYS A 191 2.07 36.19 -9.55
CA LYS A 191 0.69 35.82 -9.91
C LYS A 191 0.61 34.42 -10.53
N GLN A 192 1.57 34.05 -11.36
CA GLN A 192 1.61 32.74 -12.01
C GLN A 192 2.01 31.60 -11.05
N TYR A 193 2.96 31.85 -10.13
CA TYR A 193 3.54 30.79 -9.28
C TYR A 193 2.92 30.70 -7.88
N LEU A 194 2.44 31.82 -7.33
CA LEU A 194 1.82 31.91 -6.01
C LEU A 194 0.31 32.22 -6.07
N GLY A 195 -0.24 32.44 -7.27
CA GLY A 195 -1.64 32.84 -7.47
C GLY A 195 -1.93 34.30 -7.13
N ASP A 196 -0.97 35.01 -6.54
CA ASP A 196 -1.12 36.37 -6.02
C ASP A 196 0.11 37.21 -6.38
N GLY A 197 -0.11 38.21 -7.25
CA GLY A 197 0.95 39.13 -7.70
C GLY A 197 1.41 40.10 -6.61
N SER A 198 0.59 40.36 -5.58
CA SER A 198 0.90 41.30 -4.50
C SER A 198 2.02 40.82 -3.58
N LYS A 199 2.36 39.52 -3.62
CA LYS A 199 3.45 38.89 -2.86
C LYS A 199 4.85 39.18 -3.41
N TYR A 200 4.97 39.95 -4.49
CA TYR A 200 6.26 40.31 -5.08
C TYR A 200 7.27 40.97 -4.11
N PRO A 201 6.90 41.76 -3.08
CA PRO A 201 7.88 42.34 -2.15
C PRO A 201 8.47 41.28 -1.22
N GLU A 202 7.68 40.28 -0.82
CA GLU A 202 8.14 39.17 0.01
C GLU A 202 9.09 38.27 -0.77
N VAL A 203 8.75 37.97 -2.03
CA VAL A 203 9.62 37.22 -2.94
C VAL A 203 10.91 37.99 -3.25
N ALA A 204 10.83 39.32 -3.43
CA ALA A 204 12.02 40.15 -3.62
C ALA A 204 12.96 40.09 -2.40
N LYS A 205 12.42 40.18 -1.18
CA LYS A 205 13.18 40.02 0.06
C LYS A 205 13.80 38.62 0.17
N LEU A 206 13.02 37.57 -0.10
CA LEU A 206 13.49 36.17 -0.07
C LEU A 206 14.67 35.92 -1.02
N ASN A 207 14.69 36.60 -2.16
CA ASN A 207 15.72 36.45 -3.19
C ASN A 207 16.78 37.57 -3.17
N ASN A 208 16.83 38.39 -2.11
CA ASN A 208 17.75 39.52 -1.96
C ASN A 208 17.78 40.47 -3.16
N ILE A 209 16.61 40.76 -3.74
CA ILE A 209 16.46 41.67 -4.88
C ILE A 209 16.30 43.10 -4.36
N PRO A 210 17.29 43.99 -4.58
CA PRO A 210 17.26 45.34 -3.99
C PRO A 210 16.15 46.22 -4.58
N ASN A 211 15.80 45.98 -5.84
CA ASN A 211 14.72 46.68 -6.52
C ASN A 211 13.84 45.66 -7.24
N ALA A 212 12.65 45.45 -6.71
CA ALA A 212 11.69 44.47 -7.23
C ALA A 212 11.24 44.72 -8.68
N ASN A 213 11.42 45.95 -9.20
CA ASN A 213 11.13 46.31 -10.58
C ASN A 213 12.31 46.05 -11.53
N LYS A 214 13.47 45.62 -11.01
CA LYS A 214 14.69 45.34 -11.79
C LYS A 214 15.07 43.88 -11.64
N ILE A 215 14.47 43.03 -12.46
CA ILE A 215 14.85 41.63 -12.65
C ILE A 215 15.44 41.44 -14.04
N TYR A 216 16.41 40.54 -14.17
CA TYR A 216 17.10 40.30 -15.44
C TYR A 216 16.77 38.92 -16.01
N PRO A 217 16.64 38.77 -17.34
CA PRO A 217 16.50 37.47 -17.96
C PRO A 217 17.64 36.53 -17.56
N GLY A 218 17.31 35.30 -17.17
CA GLY A 218 18.26 34.32 -16.63
C GLY A 218 18.39 34.32 -15.09
N GLN A 219 17.80 35.29 -14.39
CA GLN A 219 17.78 35.32 -12.93
C GLN A 219 16.84 34.25 -12.37
N VAL A 220 17.28 33.51 -11.34
CA VAL A 220 16.47 32.47 -10.69
C VAL A 220 15.77 33.04 -9.45
N ILE A 221 14.45 32.98 -9.45
CA ILE A 221 13.56 33.42 -8.36
C ILE A 221 13.08 32.18 -7.60
N LYS A 222 13.26 32.17 -6.29
CA LYS A 222 12.76 31.13 -5.38
C LYS A 222 11.44 31.57 -4.75
N PHE A 223 10.50 30.65 -4.61
CA PHE A 223 9.24 30.86 -3.89
C PHE A 223 9.22 29.98 -2.63
N ALA A 224 8.69 30.53 -1.54
CA ALA A 224 8.43 29.81 -0.29
C ALA A 224 7.00 29.24 -0.27
#